data_AF-A0A2E2Z516-F1
#
_entry.id   AF-A0A2E2Z516-F1
#
_cell.length_a   1.000
_cell.length_b   1.000
_cell.length_c   1.000
_cell.angle_alpha   90.00
_cell.angle_beta   90.00
_cell.angle_gamma   90.00
#
_symmetry.space_group_name_H-M   'P 1'
#
loop_
_entity.id
_entity.type
_entity.pdbx_description
1 polymer ?
#
loop_
_entity_poly.entity_id
_entity_poly.type
_entity_poly.pdbx_seq_one_letter_code
_entity_poly.pdbx_strand_id
1 'polypeptide(L)'
;MVRSLDDALSNFATVVKKDLKKDVSEISGAGAAGGLGAGMMAFMGAELKAGVDIVLETVNLRDKLASVDLVITGEGGLDFQTVYNKAPIGVARIASEHNIPTIAIAGLLGSNFKVVHEHGIRAATSIVDGPITLEEASERAFELISDSVEESLRFISVGMDLV
;
A
#
# COMPACT_ATOMS: atom_id res chain seq x y z
N MET A 1 22.30 -4.91 25.21
CA MET A 1 20.93 -5.43 25.01
C MET A 1 20.72 -5.95 23.59
N VAL A 2 20.85 -5.13 22.54
CA VAL A 2 20.67 -5.57 21.13
C VAL A 2 21.50 -6.81 20.77
N ARG A 3 22.83 -6.80 20.99
CA ARG A 3 23.70 -7.96 20.70
C ARG A 3 23.24 -9.25 21.38
N SER A 4 22.87 -9.16 22.67
CA SER A 4 22.39 -10.32 23.41
C SER A 4 21.08 -10.89 22.87
N LEU A 5 20.19 -10.05 22.32
CA LEU A 5 18.95 -10.51 21.69
C LEU A 5 19.22 -11.10 20.31
N ASP A 6 20.15 -10.52 19.56
CA ASP A 6 20.59 -11.02 18.25
C ASP A 6 21.26 -12.40 18.37
N ASP A 7 22.15 -12.58 19.35
CA ASP A 7 22.77 -13.86 19.69
C ASP A 7 21.71 -14.90 20.09
N ALA A 8 20.72 -14.49 20.89
CA ALA A 8 19.62 -15.36 21.32
C ALA A 8 18.73 -15.78 20.13
N LEU A 9 18.41 -14.88 19.22
CA LEU A 9 17.65 -15.18 18.00
C LEU A 9 18.43 -16.06 17.02
N SER A 10 19.74 -15.85 16.91
CA SER A 10 20.64 -16.71 16.11
C SER A 10 20.70 -18.14 16.66
N ASN A 11 20.80 -18.28 17.99
CA ASN A 11 20.72 -19.58 18.65
C ASN A 11 19.34 -20.23 18.44
N PHE A 12 18.25 -19.46 18.59
CA PHE A 12 16.90 -19.94 18.33
C PHE A 12 16.74 -20.47 16.90
N ALA A 13 17.20 -19.73 15.88
CA ALA A 13 17.16 -20.18 14.48
C ALA A 13 17.96 -21.48 14.27
N THR A 14 19.11 -21.62 14.95
CA THR A 14 19.92 -22.86 14.92
C THR A 14 19.17 -24.05 15.49
N VAL A 15 18.48 -23.87 16.62
CA VAL A 15 17.64 -24.90 17.26
C VAL A 15 16.46 -25.28 16.36
N VAL A 16 15.75 -24.29 15.81
CA VAL A 16 14.65 -24.50 14.85
C VAL A 16 15.11 -25.33 13.65
N LYS A 17 16.26 -24.98 13.05
CA LYS A 17 16.84 -25.73 11.92
C LYS A 17 17.18 -27.16 12.28
N LYS A 18 17.74 -27.39 13.47
CA LYS A 18 18.08 -28.74 13.94
C LYS A 18 16.83 -29.60 14.15
N ASP A 19 15.84 -29.06 14.85
CA ASP A 19 14.71 -29.84 15.37
C ASP A 19 13.53 -29.92 14.39
N LEU A 20 13.26 -28.85 13.64
CA LEU A 20 12.17 -28.81 12.65
C LEU A 20 12.64 -28.99 11.20
N LYS A 21 13.95 -29.06 10.95
CA LYS A 21 14.54 -29.15 9.60
C LYS A 21 14.15 -27.99 8.67
N LYS A 22 13.82 -26.83 9.24
CA LYS A 22 13.49 -25.59 8.52
C LYS A 22 14.52 -24.52 8.81
N ASP A 23 15.07 -23.91 7.77
CA ASP A 23 15.96 -22.76 7.93
C ASP A 23 15.20 -21.46 7.74
N VAL A 24 15.11 -20.66 8.81
CA VAL A 24 14.39 -19.38 8.83
C VAL A 24 15.32 -18.18 8.99
N SER A 25 16.64 -18.36 9.13
CA SER A 25 17.58 -17.25 9.36
C SER A 25 17.76 -16.36 8.14
N GLU A 26 17.71 -16.96 6.94
CA GLU A 26 17.98 -16.27 5.67
C GLU A 26 16.70 -15.78 4.96
N ILE A 27 15.52 -15.99 5.55
CA ILE A 27 14.27 -15.59 4.91
C ILE A 27 14.04 -14.09 5.13
N SER A 28 13.97 -13.33 4.04
CA SER A 28 13.62 -11.90 4.10
C SER A 28 12.28 -11.70 4.81
N GLY A 29 12.26 -10.82 5.81
CA GLY A 29 11.09 -10.56 6.65
C GLY A 29 10.93 -11.50 7.86
N ALA A 30 11.78 -12.52 8.03
CA ALA A 30 11.74 -13.41 9.21
C ALA A 30 11.88 -12.66 10.55
N GLY A 31 12.66 -11.57 10.56
CA GLY A 31 12.84 -10.69 11.71
C GLY A 31 11.65 -9.79 12.04
N ALA A 32 10.59 -9.78 11.23
CA ALA A 32 9.42 -8.93 11.44
C ALA A 32 8.82 -9.12 12.84
N ALA A 33 8.43 -8.00 13.47
CA ALA A 33 7.94 -7.95 14.85
C ALA A 33 8.83 -8.70 15.86
N GLY A 34 10.16 -8.55 15.72
CA GLY A 34 11.13 -9.13 16.66
C GLY A 34 11.34 -10.64 16.51
N GLY A 35 11.16 -11.19 15.30
CA GLY A 35 11.30 -12.63 15.02
C GLY A 35 9.99 -13.42 15.05
N LEU A 36 8.85 -12.75 15.25
CA LEU A 36 7.53 -13.39 15.17
C LEU A 36 7.29 -14.00 13.77
N GLY A 37 7.75 -13.34 12.71
CA GLY A 37 7.69 -13.87 11.35
C GLY A 37 8.37 -15.24 11.23
N ALA A 38 9.60 -15.36 11.74
CA ALA A 38 10.34 -16.62 11.80
C ALA A 38 9.57 -17.71 12.56
N GLY A 39 8.97 -17.36 13.70
CA GLY A 39 8.13 -18.27 14.48
C GLY A 39 6.93 -18.79 13.69
N MET A 40 6.16 -17.91 13.05
CA MET A 40 5.00 -18.34 12.26
C MET A 40 5.38 -19.25 11.10
N MET A 41 6.49 -18.97 10.40
CA MET A 41 6.99 -19.83 9.33
C MET A 41 7.44 -21.20 9.84
N ALA A 42 8.20 -21.22 10.93
CA ALA A 42 8.76 -22.44 11.51
C ALA A 42 7.65 -23.37 12.03
N PHE A 43 6.78 -22.84 12.91
CA PHE A 43 5.85 -23.65 13.69
C PHE A 43 4.45 -23.77 13.09
N MET A 44 3.99 -22.78 12.32
CA MET A 44 2.64 -22.77 11.75
C MET A 44 2.64 -23.05 10.24
N GLY A 45 3.82 -23.10 9.62
CA GLY A 45 3.93 -23.22 8.16
C GLY A 45 3.36 -22.00 7.42
N ALA A 46 3.34 -20.84 8.07
CA ALA A 46 2.85 -19.61 7.46
C ALA A 46 3.77 -19.16 6.32
N GLU A 47 3.20 -18.45 5.35
CA GLU A 47 3.92 -17.80 4.25
C GLU A 47 3.96 -16.29 4.48
N LEU A 48 5.13 -15.68 4.30
CA LEU A 48 5.25 -14.23 4.29
C LEU A 48 4.75 -13.69 2.94
N LYS A 49 3.73 -12.85 2.99
CA LYS A 49 3.19 -12.12 1.84
C LYS A 49 3.19 -10.62 2.11
N ALA A 50 3.19 -9.81 1.05
CA ALA A 50 3.01 -8.37 1.19
C ALA A 50 1.64 -8.09 1.83
N GLY A 51 1.60 -7.21 2.83
CA GLY A 51 0.35 -6.92 3.55
C GLY A 51 -0.76 -6.40 2.63
N VAL A 52 -0.40 -5.59 1.63
CA VAL A 52 -1.34 -5.12 0.62
C VAL A 52 -1.97 -6.27 -0.16
N ASP A 53 -1.19 -7.26 -0.59
CA ASP A 53 -1.71 -8.39 -1.36
C ASP A 53 -2.68 -9.22 -0.52
N ILE A 54 -2.35 -9.46 0.76
CA ILE A 54 -3.25 -10.15 1.70
C ILE A 54 -4.60 -9.43 1.78
N VAL A 55 -4.59 -8.11 1.97
CA VAL A 55 -5.83 -7.32 2.09
C VAL A 55 -6.62 -7.36 0.79
N LEU A 56 -5.97 -7.14 -0.35
CA LEU A 56 -6.62 -7.10 -1.66
C LEU A 56 -7.22 -8.45 -2.08
N GLU A 57 -6.53 -9.55 -1.78
CA GLU A 57 -7.06 -10.91 -1.91
C GLU A 57 -8.27 -11.12 -0.98
N THR A 58 -8.15 -10.71 0.29
CA THR A 58 -9.20 -10.91 1.31
C THR A 58 -10.48 -10.16 0.98
N VAL A 59 -10.40 -8.94 0.45
CA VAL A 59 -11.57 -8.16 0.04
C VAL A 59 -12.08 -8.53 -1.36
N ASN A 60 -11.43 -9.50 -2.00
CA ASN A 60 -11.68 -9.96 -3.36
C ASN A 60 -11.75 -8.80 -4.38
N LEU A 61 -10.74 -7.91 -4.37
CA LEU A 61 -10.75 -6.72 -5.21
C LEU A 61 -10.77 -7.08 -6.70
N ARG A 62 -10.00 -8.08 -7.12
CA ARG A 62 -9.87 -8.45 -8.54
C ARG A 62 -11.22 -8.77 -9.17
N ASP A 63 -12.06 -9.57 -8.50
CA ASP A 63 -13.38 -9.92 -9.03
C ASP A 63 -14.33 -8.71 -9.05
N LYS A 64 -14.21 -7.81 -8.07
CA LYS A 64 -15.04 -6.60 -7.99
C LYS A 64 -14.76 -5.59 -9.11
N LEU A 65 -13.61 -5.69 -9.77
CA LEU A 65 -13.23 -4.78 -10.85
C LEU A 65 -13.80 -5.17 -12.23
N ALA A 66 -14.48 -6.32 -12.36
CA ALA A 66 -14.93 -6.83 -13.65
C ALA A 66 -15.87 -5.90 -14.44
N SER A 67 -16.61 -5.01 -13.76
CA SER A 67 -17.57 -4.07 -14.37
C SER A 67 -17.32 -2.62 -13.94
N VAL A 68 -16.06 -2.26 -13.72
CA VAL A 68 -15.66 -0.92 -13.24
C VAL A 68 -14.97 -0.15 -14.36
N ASP A 69 -15.40 1.08 -14.59
CA ASP A 69 -14.82 1.96 -15.61
C ASP A 69 -13.69 2.87 -15.07
N LEU A 70 -13.67 3.10 -13.77
CA LEU A 70 -12.72 3.99 -13.08
C LEU A 70 -12.45 3.51 -11.66
N VAL A 71 -11.18 3.50 -11.26
CA VAL A 71 -10.78 3.26 -9.87
C VAL A 71 -10.32 4.56 -9.23
N ILE A 72 -10.81 4.84 -8.03
CA ILE A 72 -10.32 5.92 -7.16
C ILE A 72 -9.73 5.26 -5.92
N THR A 73 -8.50 5.61 -5.58
CA THR A 73 -7.78 5.12 -4.39
C THR A 73 -7.13 6.28 -3.64
N GLY A 74 -6.57 6.04 -2.45
CA GLY A 74 -5.90 7.11 -1.71
C GLY A 74 -5.08 6.63 -0.53
N GLU A 75 -4.25 7.52 0.00
CA GLU A 75 -3.58 7.39 1.29
C GLU A 75 -3.30 8.77 1.90
N GLY A 76 -2.84 8.83 3.16
CA GLY A 76 -2.53 10.11 3.82
C GLY A 76 -1.43 10.92 3.12
N GLY A 77 -0.44 10.26 2.50
CA GLY A 77 0.58 10.95 1.71
C GLY A 77 1.17 10.05 0.64
N LEU A 78 1.15 10.54 -0.62
CA LEU A 78 1.77 9.87 -1.76
C LEU A 78 3.18 10.39 -1.95
N ASP A 79 4.17 9.52 -1.95
CA ASP A 79 5.57 9.88 -2.19
C ASP A 79 6.31 8.73 -2.91
N PHE A 80 7.63 8.85 -3.05
CA PHE A 80 8.46 7.78 -3.63
C PHE A 80 8.42 6.46 -2.85
N GLN A 81 7.94 6.43 -1.59
CA GLN A 81 7.81 5.20 -0.83
C GLN A 81 6.52 4.46 -1.16
N THR A 82 5.52 5.15 -1.70
CA THR A 82 4.23 4.57 -2.08
C THR A 82 4.37 3.40 -3.06
N VAL A 83 5.33 3.47 -3.99
CA VAL A 83 5.57 2.38 -4.95
C VAL A 83 6.02 1.08 -4.30
N TYR A 84 6.50 1.12 -3.05
CA TYR A 84 6.94 -0.05 -2.31
C TYR A 84 5.81 -0.63 -1.45
N ASN A 85 4.93 -1.40 -2.09
CA ASN A 85 3.92 -2.26 -1.45
C ASN A 85 2.85 -1.52 -0.61
N LYS A 86 2.55 -0.25 -0.90
CA LYS A 86 1.41 0.44 -0.29
C LYS A 86 0.11 0.19 -1.05
N ALA A 87 -1.00 0.44 -0.34
CA ALA A 87 -2.35 0.20 -0.83
C ALA A 87 -2.67 0.84 -2.18
N PRO A 88 -2.37 2.13 -2.45
CA PRO A 88 -2.72 2.75 -3.73
C PRO A 88 -2.12 2.05 -4.94
N ILE A 89 -0.88 1.56 -4.81
CA ILE A 89 -0.16 0.90 -5.90
C ILE A 89 -0.62 -0.54 -6.07
N GLY A 90 -0.94 -1.24 -4.98
CA GLY A 90 -1.59 -2.55 -5.08
C GLY A 90 -2.93 -2.47 -5.82
N VAL A 91 -3.75 -1.47 -5.48
CA VAL A 91 -5.03 -1.22 -6.15
C VAL A 91 -4.83 -0.89 -7.63
N ALA A 92 -3.94 0.07 -7.94
CA ALA A 92 -3.65 0.49 -9.31
C ALA A 92 -3.08 -0.63 -10.19
N ARG A 93 -2.25 -1.50 -9.60
CA ARG A 93 -1.70 -2.70 -10.27
C ARG A 93 -2.82 -3.63 -10.72
N ILE A 94 -3.74 -4.00 -9.81
CA ILE A 94 -4.87 -4.88 -10.16
C ILE A 94 -5.79 -4.19 -11.18
N ALA A 95 -6.08 -2.90 -11.02
CA ALA A 95 -6.89 -2.14 -11.98
C ALA A 95 -6.26 -2.13 -13.39
N SER A 96 -4.95 -1.97 -13.47
CA SER A 96 -4.21 -1.96 -14.74
C SER A 96 -4.28 -3.30 -15.48
N GLU A 97 -4.32 -4.44 -14.76
CA GLU A 97 -4.52 -5.77 -15.37
C GLU A 97 -5.88 -5.88 -16.09
N HIS A 98 -6.86 -5.07 -15.68
CA HIS A 98 -8.18 -4.96 -16.28
C HIS A 98 -8.30 -3.77 -17.27
N ASN A 99 -7.21 -3.06 -17.54
CA ASN A 99 -7.17 -1.83 -18.34
C ASN A 99 -8.03 -0.68 -17.78
N ILE A 100 -8.27 -0.67 -16.45
CA ILE A 100 -9.09 0.33 -15.79
C ILE A 100 -8.18 1.49 -15.31
N PRO A 101 -8.45 2.74 -15.71
CA PRO A 101 -7.68 3.89 -15.23
C PRO A 101 -7.85 4.06 -13.72
N THR A 102 -6.76 4.43 -13.05
CA THR A 102 -6.75 4.70 -11.60
C THR A 102 -6.40 6.16 -11.31
N ILE A 103 -7.19 6.82 -10.46
CA ILE A 103 -6.89 8.14 -9.89
C ILE A 103 -6.57 7.97 -8.40
N ALA A 104 -5.52 8.64 -7.93
CA ALA A 104 -5.15 8.66 -6.53
C ALA A 104 -5.46 10.02 -5.89
N ILE A 105 -6.19 10.00 -4.78
CA ILE A 105 -6.52 11.17 -3.96
C ILE A 105 -5.74 11.05 -2.66
N ALA A 106 -4.88 12.02 -2.34
CA ALA A 106 -3.99 11.92 -1.19
C ALA A 106 -4.06 13.12 -0.25
N GLY A 107 -3.79 12.90 1.03
CA GLY A 107 -3.67 13.99 2.00
C GLY A 107 -2.59 15.00 1.60
N LEU A 108 -1.47 14.51 1.07
CA LEU A 108 -0.41 15.33 0.49
C LEU A 108 0.31 14.59 -0.65
N LEU A 109 0.89 15.37 -1.57
CA LEU A 109 1.80 14.87 -2.59
C LEU A 109 3.24 15.23 -2.18
N GLY A 110 3.97 14.22 -1.73
CA GLY A 110 5.33 14.33 -1.21
C GLY A 110 6.41 14.24 -2.27
N SER A 111 7.65 14.11 -1.80
CA SER A 111 8.84 14.06 -2.64
C SER A 111 8.76 12.97 -3.71
N ASN A 112 8.95 13.38 -4.97
CA ASN A 112 8.97 12.50 -6.13
C ASN A 112 7.73 11.59 -6.26
N PHE A 113 6.54 12.05 -5.85
CA PHE A 113 5.31 11.26 -5.95
C PHE A 113 4.99 10.82 -7.39
N LYS A 114 5.44 11.56 -8.41
CA LYS A 114 5.12 11.30 -9.84
C LYS A 114 5.56 9.91 -10.32
N VAL A 115 6.48 9.24 -9.63
CA VAL A 115 6.86 7.84 -9.92
C VAL A 115 5.67 6.88 -9.88
N VAL A 116 4.59 7.23 -9.17
CA VAL A 116 3.35 6.42 -9.16
C VAL A 116 2.71 6.26 -10.54
N HIS A 117 2.98 7.19 -11.47
CA HIS A 117 2.46 7.12 -12.84
C HIS A 117 3.03 5.96 -13.64
N GLU A 118 4.27 5.58 -13.37
CA GLU A 118 4.91 4.41 -13.96
C GLU A 118 4.36 3.09 -13.40
N HIS A 119 3.56 3.18 -12.32
CA HIS A 119 3.05 2.04 -11.56
C HIS A 119 1.50 1.96 -11.58
N GLY A 120 0.87 2.51 -12.63
CA GLY A 120 -0.55 2.33 -12.92
C GLY A 120 -1.49 3.44 -12.43
N ILE A 121 -1.01 4.38 -11.61
CA ILE A 121 -1.81 5.54 -11.20
C ILE A 121 -1.78 6.60 -12.32
N ARG A 122 -2.90 6.81 -13.01
CA ARG A 122 -2.94 7.69 -14.20
C ARG A 122 -3.00 9.18 -13.86
N ALA A 123 -3.57 9.52 -12.70
CA ALA A 123 -3.57 10.88 -12.16
C ALA A 123 -3.50 10.83 -10.62
N ALA A 124 -2.93 11.86 -10.02
CA ALA A 124 -2.87 12.00 -8.56
C ALA A 124 -3.13 13.46 -8.17
N THR A 125 -3.88 13.67 -7.09
CA THR A 125 -4.16 15.00 -6.54
C THR A 125 -4.08 15.01 -5.02
N SER A 126 -3.85 16.21 -4.48
CA SER A 126 -3.93 16.49 -3.04
C SER A 126 -5.36 16.88 -2.67
N ILE A 127 -5.80 16.52 -1.46
CA ILE A 127 -7.08 17.01 -0.90
C ILE A 127 -6.98 18.45 -0.40
N VAL A 128 -5.75 18.90 -0.10
CA VAL A 128 -5.50 20.24 0.41
C VAL A 128 -5.60 21.26 -0.72
N ASP A 129 -6.51 22.21 -0.58
CA ASP A 129 -6.87 23.26 -1.54
C ASP A 129 -6.21 24.62 -1.28
N GLY A 130 -5.49 24.75 -0.15
CA GLY A 130 -4.76 25.95 0.22
C GLY A 130 -3.86 25.73 1.45
N PRO A 131 -3.09 26.75 1.89
CA PRO A 131 -2.25 26.62 3.07
C PRO A 131 -3.09 26.40 4.33
N ILE A 132 -2.99 25.21 4.92
CA ILE A 132 -3.63 24.82 6.19
C ILE A 132 -2.65 24.03 7.05
N THR A 133 -2.90 23.97 8.34
CA THR A 133 -2.14 23.11 9.26
C THR A 133 -2.52 21.63 9.09
N LEU A 134 -1.65 20.73 9.55
CA LEU A 134 -1.96 19.29 9.56
C LEU A 134 -3.18 18.96 10.44
N GLU A 135 -3.36 19.69 11.54
CA GLU A 135 -4.49 19.52 12.45
C GLU A 135 -5.79 19.90 11.74
N GLU A 136 -5.86 21.08 11.13
CA GLU A 136 -7.02 21.51 10.31
C GLU A 136 -7.28 20.55 9.15
N ALA A 137 -6.23 20.09 8.44
CA ALA A 137 -6.37 19.13 7.35
C ALA A 137 -6.98 17.79 7.83
N SER A 138 -6.61 17.35 9.04
CA SER A 138 -7.11 16.12 9.63
C SER A 138 -8.55 16.27 10.12
N GLU A 139 -8.89 17.41 10.74
CA GLU A 139 -10.24 17.72 11.20
C GLU A 139 -11.23 17.87 10.04
N ARG A 140 -10.81 18.51 8.94
CA ARG A 140 -11.62 18.74 7.74
C ARG A 140 -11.48 17.64 6.68
N ALA A 141 -10.82 16.52 6.98
CA ALA A 141 -10.47 15.51 5.98
C ALA A 141 -11.68 15.02 5.16
N PHE A 142 -12.84 14.85 5.78
CA PHE A 142 -14.06 14.43 5.08
C PHE A 142 -14.51 15.43 4.00
N GLU A 143 -14.55 16.72 4.34
CA GLU A 143 -14.90 17.82 3.42
C GLU A 143 -13.88 17.88 2.27
N LEU A 144 -12.59 17.96 2.62
CA LEU A 144 -11.49 18.06 1.65
C LEU A 144 -11.43 16.87 0.68
N ILE A 145 -11.66 15.64 1.16
CA ILE A 145 -11.74 14.46 0.31
C ILE A 145 -12.93 14.56 -0.64
N SER A 146 -14.10 14.97 -0.13
CA SER A 146 -15.33 15.06 -0.93
C SER A 146 -15.17 16.07 -2.06
N ASP A 147 -14.67 17.27 -1.74
CA ASP A 147 -14.45 18.35 -2.71
C ASP A 147 -13.39 17.96 -3.75
N SER A 148 -12.28 17.35 -3.32
CA SER A 148 -11.21 16.91 -4.23
C SER A 148 -11.67 15.80 -5.19
N VAL A 149 -12.52 14.88 -4.71
CA VAL A 149 -13.13 13.84 -5.56
C VAL A 149 -14.15 14.46 -6.53
N GLU A 150 -15.01 15.37 -6.07
CA GLU A 150 -15.97 16.07 -6.94
C GLU A 150 -15.25 16.80 -8.07
N GLU A 151 -14.25 17.61 -7.76
CA GLU A 151 -13.47 18.35 -8.76
C GLU A 151 -12.75 17.41 -9.73
N SER A 152 -12.19 16.30 -9.24
CA SER A 152 -11.56 15.29 -10.09
C SER A 152 -12.55 14.70 -11.11
N LEU A 153 -13.79 14.40 -10.69
CA LEU A 153 -14.84 13.91 -11.58
C LEU A 153 -15.35 14.98 -12.53
N ARG A 154 -15.42 16.25 -12.11
CA ARG A 154 -15.74 17.38 -12.98
C ARG A 154 -14.71 17.56 -14.10
N PHE A 155 -13.42 17.44 -13.79
CA PHE A 155 -12.37 17.46 -14.83
C PHE A 155 -12.53 16.33 -15.85
N ILE A 156 -12.89 15.13 -15.40
CA ILE A 156 -13.21 14.02 -16.30
C ILE A 156 -14.41 14.36 -17.17
N SER A 157 -15.50 14.87 -16.58
CA SER A 157 -16.72 15.26 -17.32
C SER A 157 -16.42 16.30 -18.40
N VAL A 158 -15.67 17.35 -18.08
CA VAL A 158 -15.23 18.35 -19.08
C VAL A 158 -14.40 17.69 -20.18
N GLY A 159 -13.52 16.74 -19.82
CA GLY A 159 -12.73 15.99 -20.79
C GLY A 159 -13.58 15.10 -21.71
N MET A 160 -14.71 14.58 -21.23
CA MET A 160 -15.65 13.79 -22.03
C MET A 160 -16.39 14.64 -23.07
N ASP A 161 -16.64 15.93 -22.77
CA ASP A 161 -17.29 16.87 -23.69
C ASP A 161 -16.38 17.33 -24.84
N LEU A 162 -15.07 17.06 -24.76
CA LEU A 162 -14.10 17.40 -25.82
C LEU A 162 -14.08 16.39 -26.98
N VAL A 163 -14.80 15.26 -26.84
CA VAL A 163 -14.81 14.12 -27.77
C VAL A 163 -16.15 14.02 -28.48
#